data_AF-A0A261GMD6-F1
#
_entry.id   AF-A0A261GMD6-F1
#
_cell.length_a   1.000
_cell.length_b   1.000
_cell.length_c   1.000
_cell.angle_alpha   90.00
_cell.angle_beta   90.00
_cell.angle_gamma   90.00
#
_symmetry.space_group_name_H-M   'P 1'
#
loop_
_entity.id
_entity.type
_entity.pdbx_description
1 polymer ?
#
loop_
_entity_poly.entity_id
_entity_poly.type
_entity_poly.pdbx_seq_one_letter_code
_entity_poly.pdbx_strand_id
1 'polypeptide(L)'
;MNKYKVLLNGQNFLVELEGKIGRFGFLSNIFVEAENENDAEQKAVEMLRQNKTLSYSVKNERENPPMIYAEEIIEMDNFGGIETPDQGLTWYPEEES
;
A
#
# COMPACT_ATOMS: atom_id res chain seq x y z
N MET A 1 -1.39 2.33 22.81
CA MET A 1 -1.82 2.46 21.41
C MET A 1 -2.25 1.09 20.95
N ASN A 2 -3.35 1.02 20.21
CA ASN A 2 -3.85 -0.23 19.65
C ASN A 2 -2.99 -0.60 18.44
N LYS A 3 -2.90 -1.89 18.15
CA LYS A 3 -2.12 -2.42 17.02
C LYS A 3 -3.08 -2.73 15.90
N TYR A 4 -2.75 -2.29 14.70
CA TYR A 4 -3.58 -2.51 13.53
C TYR A 4 -2.76 -3.12 12.40
N LYS A 5 -3.40 -4.02 11.66
CA LYS A 5 -3.00 -4.42 10.31
C LYS A 5 -3.93 -3.74 9.33
N VAL A 6 -3.36 -2.97 8.41
CA VAL A 6 -4.07 -2.31 7.33
C VAL A 6 -3.68 -2.97 6.01
N LEU A 7 -4.65 -3.50 5.28
CA LEU A 7 -4.47 -3.96 3.90
C LEU A 7 -4.72 -2.78 2.96
N LEU A 8 -3.66 -2.30 2.32
CA LEU A 8 -3.75 -1.26 1.30
C LEU A 8 -3.78 -1.88 -0.08
N ASN A 9 -4.69 -1.40 -0.92
CA ASN A 9 -4.80 -1.71 -2.32
C ASN A 9 -4.49 -0.48 -3.16
N GLY A 10 -3.33 -0.50 -3.80
CA GLY A 10 -2.96 0.49 -4.80
C GLY A 10 -3.53 0.08 -6.16
N GLN A 11 -4.19 1.02 -6.83
CA GLN A 11 -4.79 0.83 -8.14
C GLN A 11 -4.28 1.87 -9.14
N ASN A 12 -4.33 1.52 -10.42
CA ASN A 12 -3.98 2.39 -11.53
C ASN A 12 -2.53 2.89 -11.47
N PHE A 13 -1.58 2.04 -11.08
CA PHE A 13 -0.16 2.39 -11.09
C PHE A 13 0.46 2.06 -12.44
N LEU A 14 0.85 3.09 -13.19
CA LEU A 14 1.67 2.93 -14.40
C LEU A 14 3.12 2.76 -13.98
N VAL A 15 3.61 1.52 -14.03
CA VAL A 15 4.96 1.15 -13.54
C VAL A 15 5.69 0.30 -14.57
N GLU A 16 7.01 0.22 -14.44
CA GLU A 16 7.84 -0.71 -15.21
C GLU A 16 8.28 -1.86 -14.30
N LEU A 17 7.75 -3.05 -14.55
CA LEU A 17 8.09 -4.28 -13.83
C LEU A 17 8.74 -5.26 -14.81
N GLU A 18 9.93 -5.77 -14.46
CA GLU A 18 10.68 -6.73 -15.28
C GLU A 18 10.86 -6.30 -16.76
N GLY A 19 11.03 -4.99 -16.99
CA GLY A 19 11.20 -4.42 -18.33
C GLY A 19 9.91 -4.23 -19.13
N LYS A 20 8.73 -4.42 -18.52
CA LYS A 20 7.42 -4.16 -19.12
C LYS A 20 6.74 -2.99 -18.44
N ILE A 21 6.38 -1.98 -19.23
CA ILE A 21 5.53 -0.87 -18.78
C ILE A 21 4.08 -1.31 -18.92
N GLY A 22 3.30 -1.15 -17.85
CA GLY A 22 1.87 -1.47 -17.85
C GLY A 22 1.16 -0.86 -16.65
N ARG A 23 -0.18 -0.97 -16.64
CA ARG A 23 -0.99 -0.65 -15.47
C ARG A 23 -1.06 -1.86 -14.56
N PHE A 24 -0.71 -1.64 -13.31
CA PHE A 24 -0.74 -2.64 -12.27
C PHE A 24 -1.41 -2.05 -11.05
N GLY A 25 -2.01 -2.93 -10.26
CA GLY A 25 -2.30 -2.65 -8.87
C GLY A 25 -1.34 -3.40 -7.97
N PHE A 26 -1.43 -3.15 -6.67
CA PHE A 26 -0.71 -3.93 -5.68
C PHE A 26 -1.49 -4.04 -4.38
N LEU A 27 -1.17 -5.07 -3.61
CA LEU A 27 -1.58 -5.21 -2.22
C LEU A 27 -0.37 -5.07 -1.30
N SER A 28 -0.57 -4.38 -0.18
CA SER A 28 0.45 -4.21 0.87
C SER A 28 -0.19 -4.33 2.24
N ASN A 29 0.36 -5.21 3.08
CA ASN A 29 0.00 -5.24 4.50
C ASN A 29 0.89 -4.23 5.24
N ILE A 30 0.30 -3.30 5.97
CA ILE A 30 1.01 -2.33 6.79
C ILE A 30 0.59 -2.50 8.24
N PHE A 31 1.58 -2.64 9.13
CA PHE A 31 1.37 -2.82 10.56
C PHE A 31 1.72 -1.53 11.29
N VAL A 32 0.76 -0.98 12.04
CA VAL A 32 0.90 0.32 12.71
C VAL A 32 0.35 0.29 14.12
N GLU A 33 0.92 1.13 14.98
CA GLU A 33 0.34 1.48 16.27
C GLU A 33 -0.45 2.79 16.13
N ALA A 34 -1.73 2.77 16.48
CA ALA A 34 -2.64 3.89 16.31
C ALA A 34 -3.65 4.01 17.46
N GLU A 35 -4.30 5.16 17.57
CA GLU A 35 -5.33 5.39 18.60
C GLU A 35 -6.68 4.78 18.22
N ASN A 36 -6.96 4.67 16.92
CA ASN A 36 -8.20 4.14 16.35
C ASN A 36 -7.97 3.78 14.87
N GLU A 37 -8.98 3.19 14.22
CA GLU A 37 -8.92 2.74 12.83
C GLU A 37 -8.60 3.88 11.83
N ASN A 38 -9.15 5.09 12.02
CA ASN A 38 -8.89 6.23 11.14
C ASN A 38 -7.43 6.72 11.25
N ASP A 39 -6.88 6.77 12.46
CA ASP A 39 -5.45 7.06 12.67
C ASP A 39 -4.56 5.94 12.08
N ALA A 40 -5.02 4.67 12.16
CA ALA A 40 -4.30 3.54 11.57
C ALA A 40 -4.22 3.64 10.04
N GLU A 41 -5.34 3.97 9.39
CA GLU A 41 -5.39 4.17 7.94
C GLU A 41 -4.44 5.30 7.51
N GLN A 42 -4.51 6.46 8.16
CA GLN A 42 -3.67 7.61 7.81
C GLN A 42 -2.18 7.26 7.93
N LYS A 43 -1.78 6.63 9.05
CA LYS A 43 -0.40 6.19 9.25
C LYS A 43 0.04 5.16 8.21
N ALA A 44 -0.82 4.19 7.90
CA ALA A 44 -0.51 3.17 6.90
C ALA A 44 -0.28 3.78 5.51
N VAL A 45 -1.15 4.71 5.09
CA VAL A 45 -1.02 5.42 3.82
C VAL A 45 0.23 6.30 3.79
N GLU A 46 0.55 7.01 4.88
CA GLU A 46 1.77 7.81 4.98
C GLU A 46 3.04 6.95 4.89
N MET A 47 3.07 5.81 5.57
CA MET A 47 4.18 4.86 5.50
C MET A 47 4.38 4.32 4.09
N LEU A 48 3.29 3.98 3.41
CA LEU A 48 3.33 3.51 2.02
C LEU A 48 3.82 4.60 1.06
N ARG A 49 3.43 5.87 1.26
CA ARG A 49 3.92 7.01 0.45
C ARG A 49 5.42 7.26 0.63
N GLN A 50 5.98 6.92 1.78
CA GLN A 50 7.42 7.01 2.04
C GLN A 50 8.21 5.82 1.47
N ASN A 51 7.51 4.78 0.98
CA ASN A 51 8.14 3.63 0.34
C ASN A 51 8.83 4.06 -0.97
N LYS A 52 10.16 4.00 -0.96
CA LYS A 52 11.00 4.39 -2.09
C LYS A 52 10.71 3.57 -3.36
N THR A 53 10.39 2.29 -3.22
CA THR A 53 10.06 1.42 -4.35
C THR A 53 8.82 1.92 -5.09
N LEU A 54 7.83 2.44 -4.35
CA LEU A 54 6.65 3.05 -4.94
C LEU A 54 7.01 4.37 -5.65
N SER A 55 7.72 5.27 -4.96
CA SER A 55 7.96 6.63 -5.46
C SER A 55 8.85 6.70 -6.71
N TYR A 56 9.78 5.76 -6.90
CA TYR A 56 10.62 5.70 -8.10
C TYR A 56 9.94 5.06 -9.31
N SER A 57 8.87 4.29 -9.09
CA SER A 57 8.28 3.44 -10.14
C SER A 57 7.08 4.07 -10.84
N VAL A 58 6.40 5.03 -10.20
CA VAL A 58 5.16 5.63 -10.73
C VAL A 58 5.46 6.57 -11.90
N LYS A 59 4.93 6.24 -13.08
CA LYS A 59 5.01 7.03 -14.31
C LYS A 59 3.67 7.69 -14.70
N ASN A 60 2.70 7.69 -13.80
CA ASN A 60 1.36 8.24 -14.04
C ASN A 60 1.38 9.72 -14.44
N GLU A 61 0.51 10.07 -15.39
CA GLU A 61 0.18 11.45 -15.71
C GLU A 61 -0.73 12.05 -14.64
N ARG A 62 -0.72 13.38 -14.49
CA ARG A 62 -1.58 14.08 -13.52
C ARG A 62 -3.07 13.87 -13.77
N GLU A 63 -3.46 13.67 -15.02
CA GLU A 63 -4.87 13.50 -15.44
C GLU A 63 -5.41 12.10 -15.10
N ASN A 64 -4.53 11.15 -14.80
CA ASN A 64 -4.89 9.79 -14.43
C ASN A 64 -4.03 9.29 -13.24
N PRO A 65 -4.24 9.85 -12.03
CA PRO A 65 -3.42 9.55 -10.87
C PRO A 65 -3.66 8.12 -10.36
N PRO A 66 -2.64 7.50 -9.75
CA PRO A 66 -2.85 6.26 -9.02
C PRO A 66 -3.68 6.51 -7.76
N MET A 67 -4.42 5.50 -7.30
CA MET A 67 -5.26 5.58 -6.11
C MET A 67 -4.85 4.51 -5.11
N ILE A 68 -5.01 4.77 -3.82
CA ILE A 68 -4.74 3.82 -2.74
C ILE A 68 -5.98 3.76 -1.88
N TYR A 69 -6.45 2.55 -1.61
CA TYR A 69 -7.62 2.28 -0.77
C TYR A 69 -7.21 1.41 0.42
N ALA A 70 -7.80 1.66 1.59
CA ALA A 70 -7.76 0.71 2.69
C ALA A 70 -8.89 -0.32 2.48
N GLU A 71 -8.53 -1.52 2.07
CA GLU A 71 -9.49 -2.62 1.86
C GLU A 71 -9.92 -3.23 3.19
N GLU A 72 -8.99 -3.31 4.15
CA GLU A 72 -9.22 -3.95 5.44
C GLU A 72 -8.40 -3.27 6.54
N ILE A 73 -9.01 -3.08 7.71
CA ILE A 73 -8.36 -2.60 8.92
C ILE A 73 -8.73 -3.56 10.04
N ILE A 74 -7.74 -4.22 10.64
CA ILE A 74 -7.94 -5.23 11.69
C ILE A 74 -7.17 -4.80 12.93
N GLU A 75 -7.86 -4.65 14.06
CA GLU A 75 -7.22 -4.51 15.36
C GLU A 75 -6.62 -5.84 15.83
N MET A 76 -5.41 -5.80 16.37
CA MET A 76 -4.63 -6.98 16.74
C MET A 76 -4.13 -6.86 18.18
N ASP A 77 -4.00 -8.00 18.86
CA ASP A 77 -3.37 -8.04 20.19
C ASP A 77 -1.83 -7.88 20.10
N ASN A 78 -1.22 -8.39 19.01
CA ASN A 78 0.22 -8.31 18.74
C ASN A 78 0.52 -8.53 17.23
N PHE A 79 1.70 -8.14 16.77
CA PHE A 79 2.12 -8.29 15.36
C PHE A 79 2.69 -9.68 15.00
N GLY A 80 2.58 -10.68 15.88
CA GLY A 80 2.99 -12.06 15.57
C GLY A 80 4.47 -12.26 15.26
N GLY A 81 5.35 -11.34 15.70
CA GLY A 81 6.79 -11.40 15.41
C GLY A 81 7.21 -10.85 14.04
N ILE A 82 6.31 -10.16 13.33
CA ILE A 82 6.64 -9.43 12.11
C ILE A 82 7.52 -8.23 12.46
N GLU A 83 8.71 -8.14 11.86
CA GLU A 83 9.57 -6.95 11.98
C GLU A 83 8.90 -5.79 11.22
N THR A 84 8.43 -4.79 11.95
CA THR A 84 7.83 -3.59 11.36
C THR A 84 8.92 -2.55 11.06
N PRO A 85 8.86 -1.85 9.91
CA PRO A 85 7.84 -1.95 8.87
C PRO A 85 8.22 -2.93 7.76
N ASP A 86 7.57 -4.08 7.69
CA ASP A 86 7.51 -4.85 6.46
C ASP A 86 6.52 -4.15 5.51
N GLN A 87 7.00 -3.74 4.34
CA GLN A 87 6.23 -3.02 3.32
C GLN A 87 6.29 -3.76 1.98
N GLY A 88 6.26 -5.10 2.02
CA GLY A 88 6.19 -5.92 0.84
C GLY A 88 5.03 -5.51 -0.07
N LEU A 89 5.35 -5.26 -1.35
CA LEU A 89 4.36 -4.96 -2.38
C LEU A 89 4.10 -6.22 -3.21
N THR A 90 2.85 -6.68 -3.23
CA THR A 90 2.42 -7.77 -4.12
C THR A 90 1.70 -7.17 -5.32
N TRP A 91 2.39 -7.12 -6.46
CA TRP A 91 1.86 -6.55 -7.70
C TRP A 91 0.91 -7.51 -8.43
N TYR A 92 -0.12 -6.97 -9.06
CA TYR A 92 -1.04 -7.69 -9.94
C TYR A 92 -1.35 -6.87 -11.20
N PRO A 93 -1.55 -7.50 -12.37
CA PRO A 93 -1.94 -6.78 -13.58
C PRO A 93 -3.36 -6.24 -13.42
N GLU A 94 -3.59 -4.99 -13.80
CA GLU A 94 -4.95 -4.47 -13.99
C GLU A 94 -5.34 -4.72 -15.45
N GLU A 95 -6.45 -5.43 -15.67
CA GLU A 95 -6.95 -5.63 -17.03
C GLU A 95 -7.32 -4.28 -17.65
N GLU A 96 -6.82 -4.00 -18.84
CA GLU A 96 -7.31 -2.89 -19.66
C GLU A 96 -8.76 -3.22 -20.05
N SER A 97 -9.72 -2.66 -19.31
CA SER A 97 -11.16 -2.76 -19.64
C SER A 97 -11.53 -1.94 -20.87
#